data_AF-A0AA43TKV3-F1
#
_entry.id   AF-A0AA43TKV3-F1
#
_cell.length_a   1.000
_cell.length_b   1.000
_cell.length_c   1.000
_cell.angle_alpha   90.00
_cell.angle_beta   90.00
_cell.angle_gamma   90.00
#
_symmetry.space_group_name_H-M   'P 1'
#
loop_
_entity.id
_entity.type
_entity.pdbx_description
1 polymer ?
#
loop_
_entity_poly.entity_id
_entity_poly.type
_entity_poly.pdbx_seq_one_letter_code
_entity_poly.pdbx_strand_id
1 'polypeptide(L)' 'MGEVTELWLVMLIVAAAAFAPLGYFIYKFTKAGDKPFGEIEPHGDSPSVVNDFAEKAIRFVQGLFTKK' A
#
# COMPACT_ATOMS: atom_id res chain seq x y z
N MET A 1 -15.31 28.38 -5.61
CA MET A 1 -14.28 27.68 -6.41
C MET A 1 -13.30 26.91 -5.53
N GLY A 2 -12.76 27.47 -4.44
CA GLY A 2 -11.79 26.77 -3.57
C GLY A 2 -12.32 25.50 -2.90
N GLU A 3 -13.53 25.54 -2.34
CA GLU A 3 -14.14 24.41 -1.61
C GLU A 3 -14.32 23.16 -2.48
N VAL A 4 -14.81 23.32 -3.71
CA VAL A 4 -15.00 22.19 -4.65
C VAL A 4 -13.66 21.62 -5.10
N THR A 5 -12.66 22.48 -5.34
CA THR A 5 -11.31 22.04 -5.74
C THR A 5 -10.61 21.28 -4.63
N GLU A 6 -10.73 21.75 -3.38
CA GLU A 6 -10.16 21.07 -2.21
C GLU A 6 -10.81 19.70 -2.00
N LEU A 7 -12.14 19.64 -2.09
CA LEU A 7 -12.89 18.39 -1.94
C LEU A 7 -12.54 17.39 -3.05
N TRP A 8 -12.36 17.86 -4.29
CA TRP A 8 -11.89 17.05 -5.40
C TRP A 8 -10.47 16.48 -5.17
N LEU A 9 -9.54 17.29 -4.67
CA LEU A 9 -8.17 16.84 -4.35
C LEU A 9 -8.15 15.77 -3.26
N VAL A 10 -8.93 15.97 -2.19
CA VAL A 10 -9.04 14.98 -1.10
C VAL A 10 -9.60 13.66 -1.61
N MET A 11 -10.66 13.71 -2.42
CA MET A 11 -11.24 12.50 -3.02
C MET A 11 -10.25 11.78 -3.94
N LEU A 12 -9.42 12.51 -4.67
CA LEU A 12 -8.39 11.93 -5.53
C LEU A 12 -7.32 11.20 -4.70
N ILE A 13 -6.87 11.78 -3.59
CA ILE A 13 -5.92 11.14 -2.66
C ILE A 13 -6.52 9.86 -2.08
N VAL A 14 -7.77 9.91 -1.62
CA VAL A 14 -8.48 8.75 -1.06
C VAL A 14 -8.63 7.65 -2.12
N ALA A 15 -9.02 8.01 -3.34
CA ALA A 15 -9.13 7.06 -4.45
C ALA A 15 -7.77 6.42 -4.76
N ALA A 16 -6.70 7.22 -4.90
CA ALA A 16 -5.37 6.71 -5.16
C ALA A 16 -4.89 5.73 -4.07
N ALA A 17 -5.14 6.04 -2.80
CA ALA A 17 -4.82 5.15 -1.68
C ALA A 17 -5.64 3.85 -1.70
N ALA A 18 -6.93 3.92 -2.01
CA ALA A 18 -7.81 2.76 -2.10
C ALA A 18 -7.46 1.83 -3.27
N PHE A 19 -7.03 2.39 -4.41
CA PHE A 19 -6.67 1.63 -5.60
C PHE A 19 -5.19 1.23 -5.68
N ALA A 20 -4.33 1.78 -4.82
CA ALA A 20 -2.90 1.42 -4.78
C ALA A 20 -2.64 -0.09 -4.61
N PRO A 21 -3.35 -0.84 -3.72
CA PRO A 21 -3.18 -2.28 -3.61
C PRO A 21 -3.57 -3.02 -4.90
N LEU A 22 -4.67 -2.61 -5.55
CA LEU A 22 -5.12 -3.19 -6.81
C LEU A 22 -4.07 -2.98 -7.91
N GLY A 23 -3.55 -1.76 -8.05
CA GLY A 23 -2.50 -1.45 -9.01
C GLY A 23 -1.22 -2.23 -8.76
N TYR A 24 -0.83 -2.39 -7.48
CA TYR A 24 0.30 -3.23 -7.09
C TYR A 24 0.10 -4.68 -7.50
N PHE A 25 -1.08 -5.26 -7.24
CA PHE A 25 -1.40 -6.63 -7.65
C PHE A 25 -1.34 -6.78 -9.16
N ILE A 26 -2.03 -5.91 -9.92
CA ILE A 26 -2.02 -5.94 -11.39
C ILE A 26 -0.57 -5.91 -11.90
N TYR A 27 0.27 -5.01 -11.39
CA TYR A 27 1.67 -4.93 -11.77
C TYR A 27 2.43 -6.23 -11.49
N LYS A 28 2.30 -6.78 -10.27
CA LYS A 28 2.92 -8.05 -9.85
C LYS A 28 2.51 -9.21 -10.75
N PHE A 29 1.23 -9.34 -11.06
CA PHE A 29 0.69 -10.42 -11.90
C PHE A 29 1.06 -10.28 -13.38
N THR A 30 1.25 -9.05 -13.87
CA THR A 30 1.47 -8.80 -15.29
C THR A 30 2.95 -8.78 -15.67
N LYS A 31 3.84 -8.34 -14.77
CA LYS A 31 5.24 -8.04 -15.14
C LYS A 31 6.30 -9.05 -14.73
N ALA A 32 5.97 -10.10 -13.98
CA ALA A 32 6.90 -11.18 -13.71
C ALA A 32 6.11 -12.47 -13.46
N GLY A 33 6.65 -13.61 -13.86
CA GLY A 33 6.22 -14.94 -13.35
C GLY A 33 6.48 -15.11 -11.85
N ASP A 34 6.37 -14.03 -11.09
CA ASP A 34 6.47 -13.94 -9.65
C ASP A 34 5.21 -14.56 -9.05
N LYS A 35 5.38 -15.45 -8.07
CA LYS A 35 4.31 -15.84 -7.17
C LYS A 35 3.93 -14.57 -6.37
N PRO A 36 2.77 -13.92 -6.62
CA PRO A 36 2.44 -12.63 -6.00
C PRO A 36 2.20 -12.76 -4.50
N PHE A 37 1.91 -13.98 -4.05
CA PHE A 37 1.78 -14.38 -2.65
C PHE A 37 3.01 -15.18 -2.16
N GLY A 38 4.06 -15.33 -2.97
CA GLY A 38 5.24 -16.15 -2.64
C GLY A 38 5.02 -17.67 -2.76
N GLU A 39 5.96 -18.46 -2.23
CA GLU A 39 5.74 -19.88 -1.93
C GLU A 39 4.59 -19.97 -0.91
N ILE A 40 3.45 -20.56 -1.27
CA ILE A 40 2.27 -20.72 -0.39
C ILE A 40 2.50 -21.77 0.73
N GLU A 41 3.76 -22.02 1.10
CA GLU A 41 4.14 -22.96 2.14
C GLU A 41 4.31 -22.25 3.50
N PRO A 42 3.80 -22.85 4.60
CA PRO A 42 3.69 -22.19 5.88
C PRO A 42 5.04 -22.14 6.58
N HIS A 43 5.89 -21.19 6.18
CA HIS A 43 7.12 -20.87 6.89
C HIS A 43 6.92 -19.56 7.61
N GLY A 44 6.56 -19.68 8.89
CA GLY A 44 6.23 -18.61 9.82
C GLY A 44 7.36 -17.63 10.16
N ASP A 45 8.38 -17.50 9.31
CA ASP A 45 9.50 -16.56 9.45
C ASP A 45 10.18 -16.25 8.09
N SER A 46 9.44 -16.34 6.97
CA SER A 46 10.01 -15.96 5.66
C SER A 46 10.01 -14.44 5.49
N PRO A 47 11.17 -13.78 5.33
CA PRO A 47 11.26 -12.33 5.21
C PRO A 47 10.56 -11.89 3.93
N SER A 48 9.38 -11.27 4.06
CA SER A 48 8.65 -10.74 2.91
C SER A 48 8.87 -9.23 2.82
N VAL A 49 9.45 -8.82 1.69
CA VAL A 49 9.72 -7.41 1.37
C VAL A 49 8.44 -6.56 1.45
N VAL A 50 7.29 -7.19 1.16
CA VAL A 50 5.96 -6.56 1.27
C VAL A 50 5.58 -6.33 2.73
N ASN A 51 5.78 -7.31 3.61
CA ASN A 51 5.51 -7.13 5.04
C ASN A 51 6.43 -6.09 5.66
N ASP A 52 7.72 -6.09 5.32
CA ASP A 52 8.67 -5.09 5.82
C ASP A 52 8.31 -3.67 5.34
N PHE A 53 7.86 -3.54 4.09
CA PHE A 53 7.40 -2.27 3.54
C PHE A 53 6.09 -1.81 4.19
N ALA A 54 5.13 -2.73 4.37
CA ALA A 54 3.86 -2.45 5.04
C ALA A 54 4.10 -2.04 6.50
N GLU A 55 4.94 -2.75 7.23
CA GLU A 55 5.27 -2.45 8.62
C GLU A 55 5.96 -1.09 8.74
N LYS A 56 6.90 -0.77 7.83
CA LYS A 56 7.52 0.57 7.76
C LYS A 56 6.51 1.67 7.47
N ALA A 57 5.60 1.45 6.52
CA ALA A 57 4.56 2.42 6.16
C ALA A 57 3.59 2.65 7.34
N ILE A 58 3.18 1.58 8.02
CA ILE A 58 2.32 1.66 9.21
C ILE A 58 3.02 2.41 10.33
N ARG A 59 4.28 2.07 10.65
CA ARG A 59 5.07 2.78 11.67
C ARG A 59 5.29 4.25 11.33
N PHE A 60 5.50 4.57 10.05
CA PHE A 60 5.63 5.96 9.59
C PHE A 60 4.35 6.77 9.82
N VAL A 61 3.19 6.19 9.46
CA VAL A 61 1.89 6.81 9.71
C VAL A 61 1.64 6.97 11.21
N GLN A 62 1.86 5.92 12.01
CA GLN A 62 1.72 5.97 13.47
C GLN A 62 2.64 7.02 14.12
N GLY A 63 3.87 7.16 13.63
CA GLY A 63 4.82 8.17 14.10
C GLY A 63 4.39 9.61 13.81
N LEU A 64 3.69 9.85 12.69
CA LEU A 64 3.10 11.16 12.37
C LEU A 64 1.91 11.49 13.27
N PHE A 65 1.09 10.51 13.62
CA PHE A 65 -0.06 10.71 14.53
C PHE A 65 0.33 10.81 16.01
N THR A 66 1.44 10.19 16.42
CA THR A 66 1.95 10.25 17.81
C THR A 66 2.67 11.57 18.12
N LYS A 67 3.12 12.31 17.09
CA LYS A 67 3.84 13.58 17.27
C LYS A 67 2.91 14.81 17.39
N LYS A 68 1.60 14.61 17.53
CA LYS A 68 0.59 15.65 17.70
C LYS A 68 0.00 15.57 19.11
#